data_AF-A0A2V5ZPS7-F1
#
_entry.id   AF-A0A2V5ZPS7-F1
#
_cell.length_a   1.000
_cell.length_b   1.000
_cell.length_c   1.000
_cell.angle_alpha   90.00
_cell.angle_beta   90.00
_cell.angle_gamma   90.00
#
_symmetry.space_group_name_H-M   'P 1'
#
loop_
_entity.id
_entity.type
_entity.pdbx_description
1 polymer ?
#
loop_
_entity_poly.entity_id
_entity_poly.type
_entity_poly.pdbx_seq_one_letter_code
_entity_poly.pdbx_strand_id
1 'polypeptide(L)'
;MLARFLLFGVVVGLTELAADAWLVDYTRTLDYSIGGGPMVWRSPLWMPLAWEVVAVQFGYIGLRLWERFGNIGLVMIGMLGAINIPFYEEMARRIHWWQYSGCRMISFTPWYIIVGEFGIAVALALLAQTLRRGSWPVAVVAGLTGGLSIFACYAVAFLLTD
;
A
#
# COMPACT_ATOMS: atom_id res chain seq x y z
N MET A 1 -18.16 -3.17 12.69
CA MET A 1 -17.15 -2.21 12.19
C MET A 1 -15.88 -2.95 11.81
N LEU A 2 -15.24 -3.66 12.76
CA LEU A 2 -14.02 -4.43 12.52
C LEU A 2 -14.13 -5.39 11.32
N ALA A 3 -15.17 -6.22 11.24
CA ALA A 3 -15.33 -7.17 10.13
C ALA A 3 -15.42 -6.50 8.74
N ARG A 4 -15.95 -5.27 8.65
CA ARG A 4 -15.99 -4.49 7.41
C ARG A 4 -14.60 -3.94 7.05
N PHE A 5 -13.79 -3.58 8.04
CA PHE A 5 -12.38 -3.22 7.85
C PHE A 5 -11.56 -4.40 7.37
N LEU A 6 -11.73 -5.58 7.98
CA LEU A 6 -11.03 -6.80 7.55
C LEU A 6 -11.41 -7.16 6.11
N LEU A 7 -12.70 -7.16 5.76
CA LEU A 7 -13.11 -7.40 4.37
C LEU A 7 -12.55 -6.36 3.42
N PHE A 8 -12.60 -5.07 3.78
CA PHE A 8 -11.97 -4.01 3.01
C PHE A 8 -10.48 -4.31 2.76
N GLY A 9 -9.72 -4.64 3.81
CA GLY A 9 -8.30 -4.94 3.71
C GLY A 9 -8.00 -6.15 2.83
N VAL A 10 -8.77 -7.24 2.96
CA VAL A 10 -8.62 -8.42 2.10
C VAL A 10 -8.85 -8.07 0.64
N VAL A 11 -9.88 -7.28 0.35
CA VAL A 11 -10.14 -6.84 -1.03
C VAL A 11 -9.01 -5.94 -1.53
N VAL A 12 -8.51 -5.00 -0.72
CA VAL A 12 -7.34 -4.17 -1.06
C VAL A 12 -6.16 -5.06 -1.45
N GLY A 13 -5.78 -6.00 -0.60
CA GLY A 13 -4.64 -6.90 -0.83
C GLY A 13 -4.84 -7.92 -1.95
N LEU A 14 -6.06 -8.14 -2.45
CA LEU A 14 -6.24 -8.90 -3.69
C LEU A 14 -6.06 -8.02 -4.91
N THR A 15 -6.52 -6.76 -4.81
CA THR A 15 -6.44 -5.81 -5.92
C THR A 15 -5.06 -5.17 -6.10
N GLU A 16 -4.26 -5.03 -5.05
CA GLU A 16 -2.92 -4.46 -5.15
C GLU A 16 -1.96 -5.35 -5.95
N LEU A 17 -2.23 -6.65 -6.06
CA LEU A 17 -1.46 -7.57 -6.91
C LEU A 17 -1.28 -7.06 -8.35
N ALA A 18 -2.23 -6.26 -8.85
CA ALA A 18 -2.09 -5.61 -10.15
C ALA A 18 -1.01 -4.52 -10.17
N ALA A 19 -0.86 -3.76 -9.07
CA ALA A 19 0.20 -2.76 -8.90
C ALA A 19 1.56 -3.44 -8.79
N ASP A 20 1.66 -4.51 -8.00
CA ASP A 20 2.89 -5.32 -7.92
C ASP A 20 3.28 -5.91 -9.27
N ALA A 21 2.32 -6.51 -10.00
CA ALA A 21 2.58 -7.04 -11.33
C ALA A 21 3.04 -5.95 -12.31
N TRP A 22 2.49 -4.75 -12.22
CA TRP A 22 2.95 -3.61 -13.02
C TRP A 22 4.37 -3.18 -12.64
N LEU A 23 4.72 -3.15 -11.35
CA LEU A 23 6.08 -2.84 -10.91
C LEU A 23 7.09 -3.88 -11.42
N VAL A 24 6.74 -5.17 -11.37
CA VAL A 24 7.60 -6.27 -11.82
C VAL A 24 7.72 -6.31 -13.35
N ASP A 25 6.60 -6.34 -14.07
CA ASP A 25 6.61 -6.62 -15.52
C ASP A 25 6.82 -5.37 -16.38
N TYR A 26 6.24 -4.23 -15.98
CA TYR A 26 6.28 -2.99 -16.78
C TYR A 26 7.46 -2.10 -16.38
N THR A 27 7.54 -1.69 -15.11
CA THR A 27 8.63 -0.81 -14.67
C THR A 27 9.95 -1.55 -14.51
N ARG A 28 9.89 -2.87 -14.28
CA ARG A 28 11.04 -3.77 -14.05
C ARG A 28 11.93 -3.32 -12.90
N THR A 29 11.36 -2.59 -11.94
CA THR A 29 12.11 -2.12 -10.79
C THR A 29 12.06 -3.11 -9.63
N LEU A 30 10.98 -3.89 -9.52
CA LEU A 30 10.73 -4.78 -8.39
C LEU A 30 10.99 -6.24 -8.75
N ASP A 31 11.69 -6.95 -7.85
CA ASP A 31 11.98 -8.37 -7.99
C ASP A 31 11.66 -9.12 -6.68
N TYR A 32 10.56 -9.88 -6.71
CA TYR A 32 10.13 -10.78 -5.63
C TYR A 32 10.74 -12.19 -5.74
N SER A 33 11.36 -12.54 -6.87
CA SER A 33 11.80 -13.93 -7.12
C SER A 33 12.95 -14.35 -6.20
N ILE A 34 13.72 -13.40 -5.68
CA ILE A 34 14.83 -13.66 -4.77
C ILE A 34 14.41 -14.28 -3.43
N GLY A 35 13.14 -14.13 -3.04
CA GLY A 35 12.61 -14.69 -1.80
C GLY A 35 12.34 -16.19 -1.87
N GLY A 36 12.24 -16.77 -3.07
CA GLY A 36 12.07 -18.23 -3.29
C GLY A 36 10.77 -18.85 -2.76
N GLY A 37 9.83 -18.04 -2.26
CA GLY A 37 8.55 -18.50 -1.71
C GLY A 37 7.46 -18.74 -2.76
N PRO A 38 6.32 -19.34 -2.38
CA PRO A 38 5.18 -19.48 -3.27
C PRO A 38 4.67 -18.10 -3.71
N MET A 39 4.32 -17.99 -5.00
CA MET A 39 3.87 -16.73 -5.61
C MET A 39 2.42 -16.82 -6.07
N VAL A 40 1.71 -15.70 -5.99
CA VAL A 40 0.42 -15.46 -6.63
C VAL A 40 0.59 -14.33 -7.64
N TRP A 41 0.34 -14.64 -8.92
CA TRP A 41 0.63 -13.73 -10.04
C TRP A 41 2.10 -13.29 -10.07
N ARG A 42 2.43 -12.10 -9.56
CA ARG A 42 3.81 -11.57 -9.45
C ARG A 42 4.25 -11.26 -8.02
N SER A 43 3.44 -11.56 -7.03
CA SER A 43 3.72 -11.26 -5.61
C SER A 43 3.85 -12.53 -4.79
N PRO A 44 4.51 -12.50 -3.62
CA PRO A 44 4.47 -13.60 -2.65
C PRO A 44 3.03 -13.93 -2.23
N LEU A 45 2.74 -15.22 -1.98
CA LEU A 45 1.38 -15.68 -1.63
C LEU A 45 0.78 -14.99 -0.41
N TRP A 46 1.62 -14.54 0.53
CA TRP A 46 1.22 -13.85 1.75
C TRP A 46 0.97 -12.34 1.55
N MET A 47 1.34 -11.77 0.40
CA MET A 47 1.27 -10.33 0.13
C MET A 47 -0.14 -9.75 0.30
N PRO A 48 -1.23 -10.41 -0.18
CA PRO A 48 -2.59 -9.94 0.08
C PRO A 48 -2.96 -9.79 1.55
N LEU A 49 -2.48 -10.68 2.41
CA LEU A 49 -2.74 -10.63 3.84
C LEU A 49 -1.85 -9.59 4.54
N ALA A 50 -0.62 -9.38 4.07
CA ALA A 50 0.20 -8.28 4.54
C ALA A 50 -0.46 -6.93 4.24
N TRP A 51 -0.98 -6.76 3.02
CA TRP A 51 -1.72 -5.56 2.64
C TRP A 51 -3.06 -5.42 3.35
N GLU A 52 -3.74 -6.51 3.71
CA GLU A 52 -4.90 -6.45 4.60
C GLU A 52 -4.53 -5.75 5.91
N VAL A 53 -3.44 -6.18 6.56
CA VAL A 53 -2.98 -5.60 7.83
C VAL A 53 -2.64 -4.13 7.65
N VAL A 54 -1.87 -3.78 6.61
CA VAL A 54 -1.50 -2.38 6.30
C VAL A 54 -2.76 -1.54 6.07
N ALA A 55 -3.68 -2.01 5.23
CA ALA A 55 -4.89 -1.27 4.90
C ALA A 55 -5.81 -1.03 6.10
N VAL A 56 -5.94 -2.03 6.97
CA VAL A 56 -6.70 -1.89 8.21
C VAL A 56 -6.02 -0.93 9.17
N GLN A 57 -4.71 -1.05 9.38
CA GLN A 57 -3.94 -0.20 10.30
C GLN A 57 -3.92 1.26 9.85
N PHE A 58 -3.48 1.53 8.61
CA PHE A 58 -3.40 2.88 8.08
C PHE A 58 -4.77 3.50 7.86
N GLY A 59 -5.75 2.70 7.40
CA GLY A 59 -7.13 3.15 7.30
C GLY A 59 -7.71 3.57 8.65
N TYR A 60 -7.55 2.74 9.68
CA TYR A 60 -8.09 3.05 11.01
C TYR A 60 -7.35 4.18 11.71
N ILE A 61 -6.01 4.12 11.78
CA ILE A 61 -5.20 5.18 12.42
C ILE A 61 -5.39 6.50 11.68
N GLY A 62 -5.38 6.46 10.33
CA GLY A 62 -5.64 7.62 9.49
C GLY A 62 -7.00 8.25 9.73
N LEU A 63 -8.07 7.44 9.81
CA LEU A 63 -9.40 7.92 10.16
C LEU A 63 -9.40 8.62 11.52
N ARG A 64 -8.76 8.03 12.53
CA ARG A 64 -8.70 8.63 13.88
C ARG A 64 -7.90 9.93 13.93
N LEU A 65 -6.80 10.00 13.19
CA LEU A 65 -6.01 11.23 13.05
C LEU A 65 -6.79 12.31 12.34
N TRP A 66 -7.46 11.96 11.23
CA TRP A 66 -8.28 12.89 10.46
C TRP A 66 -9.44 13.46 11.29
N GLU A 67 -10.14 12.63 12.05
CA GLU A 67 -11.23 13.08 12.92
C GLU A 67 -10.77 14.00 14.05
N ARG A 68 -9.53 13.81 14.54
CA ARG A 68 -8.99 14.59 15.65
C ARG A 68 -8.34 15.90 15.21
N PHE A 69 -7.66 15.90 14.06
CA PHE A 69 -6.80 17.00 13.62
C PHE A 69 -7.18 17.57 12.25
N GLY A 70 -8.28 17.12 11.65
CA GLY A 70 -8.70 17.56 10.31
C GLY A 70 -7.63 17.25 9.25
N ASN A 71 -7.45 18.17 8.30
CA ASN A 71 -6.50 17.98 7.19
C ASN A 71 -5.06 17.73 7.65
N ILE A 72 -4.67 18.24 8.82
CA ILE A 72 -3.35 17.95 9.41
C ILE A 72 -3.23 16.45 9.72
N GLY A 73 -4.30 15.80 10.18
CA GLY A 73 -4.33 14.37 10.41
C GLY A 73 -4.10 13.54 9.14
N LEU A 74 -4.57 14.03 7.99
CA LEU A 74 -4.31 13.41 6.68
C LEU A 74 -2.83 13.55 6.29
N VAL A 75 -2.24 14.73 6.50
CA VAL A 75 -0.79 14.92 6.28
C VAL A 75 0.01 14.00 7.21
N MET A 76 -0.38 13.88 8.48
CA MET A 76 0.30 13.01 9.45
C MET A 76 0.28 11.54 9.03
N ILE A 77 -0.87 11.00 8.59
CA ILE A 77 -0.93 9.60 8.16
C ILE A 77 -0.17 9.37 6.85
N GLY A 78 -0.18 10.34 5.93
CA GLY A 78 0.66 10.31 4.74
C GLY A 78 2.15 10.24 5.07
N MET A 79 2.61 11.09 6.00
CA MET A 79 4.00 11.06 6.47
C MET A 79 4.35 9.75 7.16
N LEU A 80 3.43 9.17 7.93
CA LEU A 80 3.64 7.84 8.51
C LEU A 80 3.82 6.77 7.42
N GLY A 81 3.03 6.80 6.34
CA GLY A 81 3.20 5.89 5.20
C GLY A 81 4.58 6.04 4.55
N ALA A 82 4.96 7.28 4.24
CA ALA A 82 6.23 7.62 3.62
C ALA A 82 7.46 7.19 4.44
N ILE A 83 7.36 7.16 5.77
CA ILE A 83 8.46 6.78 6.68
C ILE A 83 8.46 5.27 6.95
N ASN A 84 7.28 4.67 7.10
CA ASN A 84 7.15 3.28 7.52
C ASN A 84 7.72 2.30 6.48
N ILE A 85 7.50 2.58 5.19
CA ILE A 85 7.90 1.67 4.13
C ILE A 85 9.42 1.60 3.95
N PRO A 86 10.19 2.70 3.94
CA PRO A 86 11.65 2.61 3.95
C PRO A 86 12.25 1.67 5.00
N PHE A 87 11.64 1.62 6.19
CA PHE A 87 12.05 0.69 7.23
C PHE A 87 11.81 -0.78 6.81
N TYR A 88 10.63 -1.10 6.27
CA TYR A 88 10.33 -2.44 5.78
C TYR A 88 11.19 -2.84 4.57
N GLU A 89 11.49 -1.90 3.69
CA GLU A 89 12.35 -2.11 2.52
C GLU A 89 13.80 -2.45 2.92
N GLU A 90 14.33 -1.76 3.93
CA GLU A 90 15.63 -2.10 4.54
C GLU A 90 15.64 -3.52 5.12
N MET A 91 14.57 -3.92 5.80
CA MET A 91 14.46 -5.25 6.38
C MET A 91 14.33 -6.32 5.31
N ALA A 92 13.44 -6.11 4.34
CA ALA A 92 13.17 -7.04 3.24
C ALA A 92 14.43 -7.32 2.42
N ARG A 93 15.25 -6.29 2.16
CA ARG A 93 16.51 -6.45 1.45
C ARG A 93 17.49 -7.36 2.19
N ARG A 94 17.58 -7.23 3.52
CA ARG A 94 18.53 -8.00 4.36
C ARG A 94 18.19 -9.47 4.49
N ILE A 95 16.91 -9.82 4.36
CA ILE A 95 16.42 -11.20 4.42
C ILE A 95 16.04 -11.75 3.05
N HIS A 96 16.40 -11.04 1.99
CA HIS A 96 16.16 -11.41 0.59
C HIS A 96 14.69 -11.66 0.24
N TRP A 97 13.75 -10.94 0.84
CA TRP A 97 12.33 -11.09 0.50
C TRP A 97 11.96 -10.46 -0.84
N TRP A 98 12.45 -9.26 -1.11
CA TRP A 98 12.40 -8.62 -2.41
C TRP A 98 13.49 -7.57 -2.53
N GLN A 99 13.69 -7.06 -3.74
CA GLN A 99 14.63 -5.99 -4.01
C GLN A 99 14.11 -5.06 -5.08
N TYR A 100 14.47 -3.78 -4.94
CA TYR A 100 14.32 -2.80 -6.00
C TYR A 100 15.63 -2.57 -6.73
N SER A 101 15.54 -2.27 -8.03
CA SER A 101 16.65 -1.89 -8.89
C SER A 101 16.18 -0.99 -10.03
N GLY A 102 17.10 -0.42 -10.81
CA GLY A 102 16.75 0.33 -12.02
C GLY A 102 15.98 1.63 -11.81
N CYS A 103 15.96 2.18 -10.60
CA CYS A 103 15.26 3.42 -10.23
C CYS A 103 16.06 4.25 -9.22
N ARG A 104 15.66 5.50 -9.01
CA ARG A 104 16.25 6.40 -8.02
C ARG A 104 15.86 5.96 -6.63
N MET A 105 16.86 5.66 -5.81
CA MET A 105 16.68 5.14 -4.46
C MET A 105 17.39 6.00 -3.42
N ILE A 106 16.82 6.05 -2.22
CA ILE A 106 17.52 6.41 -1.00
C ILE A 106 17.76 5.12 -0.22
N SER A 107 19.03 4.78 0.00
CA SER A 107 19.42 3.45 0.47
C SER A 107 18.86 2.33 -0.43
N PHE A 108 17.95 1.48 0.06
CA PHE A 108 17.30 0.42 -0.72
C PHE A 108 15.85 0.73 -1.11
N THR A 109 15.38 1.95 -0.84
CA THR A 109 13.98 2.33 -1.07
C THR A 109 13.85 3.31 -2.24
N PRO A 110 13.05 3.00 -3.27
CA PRO A 110 12.80 3.93 -4.37
C PRO A 110 12.06 5.19 -3.94
N TRP A 111 12.36 6.31 -4.62
CA TRP A 111 11.69 7.58 -4.37
C TRP A 111 10.19 7.50 -4.65
N TYR A 112 9.80 6.84 -5.75
CA TYR A 112 8.39 6.69 -6.09
C TYR A 112 7.63 5.82 -5.07
N ILE A 113 8.29 4.86 -4.40
CA ILE A 113 7.66 4.07 -3.34
C ILE A 113 7.34 4.98 -2.14
N ILE A 114 8.28 5.82 -1.71
CA ILE A 114 8.08 6.77 -0.60
C ILE A 114 6.92 7.73 -0.89
N VAL A 115 6.92 8.32 -2.10
CA VAL A 115 5.90 9.28 -2.52
C VAL A 115 4.55 8.58 -2.75
N GLY A 116 4.56 7.38 -3.32
CA GLY A 116 3.37 6.57 -3.52
C GLY A 116 2.71 6.21 -2.19
N GLU A 117 3.50 5.78 -1.21
CA GLU A 117 3.01 5.36 0.11
C GLU A 117 2.44 6.50 0.94
N PHE A 118 2.94 7.72 0.75
CA PHE A 118 2.27 8.92 1.25
C PHE A 118 0.83 9.01 0.72
N GLY A 119 0.66 8.90 -0.60
CA GLY A 119 -0.64 8.98 -1.25
C GLY A 119 -1.58 7.83 -0.85
N ILE A 120 -1.04 6.61 -0.78
CA ILE A 120 -1.75 5.40 -0.39
C ILE A 120 -2.31 5.55 1.03
N ALA A 121 -1.47 5.94 1.99
CA ALA A 121 -1.89 6.11 3.38
C ALA A 121 -3.02 7.14 3.52
N VAL A 122 -2.97 8.24 2.75
CA VAL A 122 -4.06 9.24 2.69
C VAL A 122 -5.33 8.64 2.06
N ALA A 123 -5.22 7.95 0.93
CA ALA A 123 -6.35 7.34 0.25
C ALA A 123 -7.07 6.31 1.13
N LEU A 124 -6.33 5.45 1.83
CA LEU A 124 -6.88 4.46 2.76
C LEU A 124 -7.59 5.12 3.94
N ALA A 125 -7.05 6.22 4.48
CA ALA A 125 -7.69 6.99 5.55
C ALA A 125 -9.03 7.61 5.10
N LEU A 126 -9.10 8.13 3.87
CA LEU A 126 -10.32 8.68 3.29
C LEU A 126 -11.37 7.58 3.08
N LEU A 127 -10.97 6.44 2.49
CA LEU A 127 -11.86 5.30 2.23
C LEU A 127 -12.38 4.68 3.53
N ALA A 128 -11.57 4.64 4.60
CA ALA A 128 -11.94 4.12 5.91
C ALA A 128 -13.15 4.84 6.53
N GLN A 129 -13.38 6.12 6.19
CA GLN A 129 -14.56 6.86 6.67
C GLN A 129 -15.87 6.21 6.20
N THR A 130 -15.91 5.72 4.97
CA THR A 130 -17.08 5.05 4.38
C THR A 130 -17.43 3.76 5.13
N LEU A 131 -16.42 3.09 5.69
CA LEU A 131 -16.56 1.81 6.39
C LEU A 131 -17.21 1.94 7.77
N ARG A 132 -17.28 3.13 8.37
CA ARG A 132 -17.87 3.29 9.71
C ARG A 132 -19.39 3.06 9.70
N ARG A 133 -20.07 3.64 8.72
CA ARG A 133 -21.54 3.57 8.55
C ARG A 133 -22.00 2.80 7.30
N GLY A 134 -21.08 2.34 6.46
CA GLY A 134 -21.41 1.63 5.22
C GLY A 134 -21.93 0.19 5.39
N SER A 135 -22.40 -0.40 4.32
CA SER A 135 -22.79 -1.81 4.26
C SER A 135 -21.61 -2.71 3.86
N TRP A 136 -21.82 -4.03 3.83
CA TRP A 136 -20.81 -4.98 3.33
C TRP A 136 -20.41 -4.72 1.86
N PRO A 137 -21.33 -4.42 0.92
CA PRO A 137 -20.97 -4.00 -0.43
C PRO A 137 -20.08 -2.75 -0.48
N VAL A 138 -20.31 -1.77 0.42
CA VAL A 138 -19.47 -0.57 0.50
C VAL A 138 -18.04 -0.95 0.88
N ALA A 139 -17.84 -1.93 1.76
CA ALA A 139 -16.50 -2.41 2.11
C ALA A 139 -15.78 -3.04 0.90
N VAL A 140 -16.50 -3.80 0.07
CA VAL A 140 -15.93 -4.37 -1.16
C VAL A 140 -15.56 -3.28 -2.16
N VAL A 141 -16.48 -2.34 -2.44
CA VAL A 141 -16.22 -1.25 -3.38
C VAL A 141 -15.08 -0.35 -2.89
N ALA A 142 -15.05 -0.03 -1.60
CA ALA A 142 -13.96 0.72 -0.99
C ALA A 142 -12.63 -0.04 -1.11
N GLY A 143 -12.63 -1.37 -0.95
CA GLY A 143 -11.44 -2.20 -1.09
C GLY A 143 -10.90 -2.20 -2.51
N LEU A 144 -11.78 -2.39 -3.51
CA LEU A 144 -11.40 -2.30 -4.93
C LEU A 144 -10.82 -0.91 -5.26
N THR A 145 -11.47 0.14 -4.76
CA THR A 145 -11.00 1.53 -4.92
C THR A 145 -9.66 1.73 -4.23
N GLY A 146 -9.43 1.09 -3.08
CA GLY A 146 -8.17 1.12 -2.34
C GLY A 146 -7.02 0.51 -3.15
N GLY A 147 -7.18 -0.68 -3.72
CA GLY A 147 -6.15 -1.28 -4.58
C GLY A 147 -5.90 -0.50 -5.87
N LEU A 148 -6.96 0.03 -6.50
CA LEU A 148 -6.80 0.96 -7.63
C LEU A 148 -6.05 2.23 -7.23
N SER A 149 -6.26 2.73 -6.01
CA SER A 149 -5.53 3.87 -5.48
C SER A 149 -4.06 3.54 -5.24
N ILE A 150 -3.72 2.32 -4.80
CA ILE A 150 -2.34 1.84 -4.71
C ILE A 150 -1.66 1.91 -6.07
N PHE A 151 -2.29 1.31 -7.08
CA PHE A 151 -1.79 1.36 -8.45
C PHE A 151 -1.58 2.82 -8.92
N ALA A 152 -2.60 3.66 -8.75
CA ALA A 152 -2.55 5.05 -9.21
C ALA A 152 -1.47 5.86 -8.49
N CYS A 153 -1.32 5.70 -7.17
CA CYS A 153 -0.29 6.40 -6.41
C CYS A 153 1.11 6.00 -6.87
N TYR A 154 1.37 4.71 -7.06
CA TYR A 154 2.67 4.26 -7.56
C TYR A 154 2.92 4.69 -9.00
N ALA A 155 1.94 4.58 -9.88
CA ALA A 155 2.09 5.01 -11.27
C ALA A 155 2.39 6.51 -11.38
N VAL A 156 1.65 7.35 -10.65
CA VAL A 156 1.88 8.80 -10.62
C VAL A 156 3.23 9.12 -9.98
N ALA A 157 3.56 8.50 -8.85
CA ALA A 157 4.85 8.73 -8.20
C ALA A 157 6.02 8.34 -9.09
N PHE A 158 5.92 7.19 -9.79
CA PHE A 158 6.94 6.71 -10.72
C PHE A 158 7.16 7.73 -11.83
N LEU A 159 6.09 8.17 -12.51
CA LEU A 159 6.16 9.19 -13.56
C LEU A 159 6.78 10.52 -13.11
N LEU A 160 6.69 10.85 -11.82
CA LEU A 160 7.23 12.09 -11.27
C LEU A 160 8.71 11.97 -10.88
N THR A 161 9.19 10.77 -10.53
CA THR A 161 10.54 10.59 -9.96
C THR A 161 11.50 9.81 -10.84
N ASP A 162 11.01 9.00 -11.79
CA ASP A 162 11.77 8.02 -12.57
C ASP A 162 11.36 7.98 -14.06
#